data_AF-A0A382JJ61-F1
#
_entry.id   AF-A0A382JJ61-F1
#
_cell.length_a   1.000
_cell.length_b   1.000
_cell.length_c   1.000
_cell.angle_alpha   90.00
_cell.angle_beta   90.00
_cell.angle_gamma   90.00
#
_symmetry.space_group_name_H-M   'P 1'
#
loop_
_entity.id
_entity.type
_entity.pdbx_description
1 polymer ?
#
loop_
_entity_poly.entity_id
_entity_poly.type
_entity_poly.pdbx_seq_one_letter_code
_entity_poly.pdbx_strand_id
1 'polypeptide(L)'
;MSEVIISDFNKDTLEVAFLLSKIFELLMEADQIGEMNLEDKEEFDRFNRTFTDMYTHKLNTVQNINAPIMAEKIWTDISEAIEIEMGETKFTVVEDRDGHIPLVRTKQVDQYINYFQTKGRKQFQIWLNRYAKYRGLILPILEEHEMPEEFIYLAMIESGLNPKAYSKANASGMWQFI
;
A
#
# COMPACT_ATOMS: atom_id res chain seq x y z
N MET A 1 18.25 12.34 -16.25
CA MET A 1 19.09 11.18 -15.87
C MET A 1 20.51 11.57 -15.47
N SER A 2 21.21 12.44 -16.20
CA SER A 2 22.57 12.89 -15.85
C SER A 2 22.66 13.52 -14.45
N GLU A 3 21.70 14.35 -14.07
CA GLU A 3 21.65 14.99 -12.75
C GLU A 3 21.46 13.97 -11.61
N VAL A 4 20.66 12.91 -11.83
CA VAL A 4 20.47 11.82 -10.84
C VAL A 4 21.79 11.11 -10.54
N ILE A 5 22.59 10.84 -11.57
CA ILE A 5 23.90 10.18 -11.42
C ILE A 5 24.91 11.09 -10.72
N ILE A 6 24.88 12.39 -11.01
CA ILE A 6 25.77 13.38 -10.37
C ILE A 6 25.41 13.52 -8.88
N SER A 7 24.13 13.60 -8.54
CA SER A 7 23.65 13.66 -7.16
C SER A 7 23.91 12.36 -6.39
N ASP A 8 23.78 11.19 -7.03
CA ASP A 8 24.15 9.89 -6.44
C ASP A 8 25.66 9.79 -6.16
N PHE A 9 26.50 10.28 -7.08
CA PHE A 9 27.96 10.36 -6.86
C PHE A 9 28.30 11.25 -5.66
N ASN A 10 27.58 12.36 -5.49
CA ASN A 10 27.72 13.27 -4.36
C ASN A 10 27.05 12.76 -3.07
N LYS A 11 26.39 11.59 -3.11
CA LYS A 11 25.65 10.95 -2.01
C LYS A 11 24.49 11.79 -1.47
N ASP A 12 23.91 12.64 -2.30
CA ASP A 12 22.76 13.46 -1.91
C ASP A 12 21.46 12.68 -2.14
N THR A 13 21.03 11.97 -1.11
CA THR A 13 19.84 11.10 -1.19
C THR A 13 18.54 11.84 -1.38
N LEU A 14 18.42 13.08 -0.89
CA LEU A 14 17.20 13.87 -1.02
C LEU A 14 17.05 14.37 -2.45
N GLU A 15 18.14 14.86 -3.04
CA GLU A 15 18.15 15.31 -4.42
C GLU A 15 17.92 14.14 -5.39
N VAL A 16 18.50 12.96 -5.11
CA VAL A 16 18.25 11.74 -5.88
C VAL A 16 16.76 11.34 -5.80
N ALA A 17 16.16 11.36 -4.61
CA ALA A 17 14.74 11.01 -4.44
C ALA A 17 13.81 12.00 -5.17
N PHE A 18 14.08 13.30 -5.06
CA PHE A 18 13.32 14.35 -5.73
C PHE A 18 13.43 14.30 -7.26
N LEU A 19 14.64 14.06 -7.78
CA LEU A 19 14.83 13.94 -9.23
C LEU A 19 14.19 12.67 -9.78
N LEU A 20 14.17 11.58 -9.01
CA LEU A 20 13.46 10.35 -9.39
C LEU A 20 11.94 10.56 -9.40
N SER A 21 11.35 11.20 -8.38
CA SER A 21 9.91 11.47 -8.35
C SER A 21 9.45 12.31 -9.54
N LYS A 22 10.23 13.35 -9.88
CA LYS A 22 9.96 14.19 -11.05
C LYS A 22 10.03 13.42 -12.38
N ILE A 23 10.96 12.46 -12.50
CA ILE A 23 11.04 11.60 -13.70
C ILE A 23 9.81 10.69 -13.79
N PHE A 24 9.35 10.13 -12.68
CA PHE A 24 8.14 9.30 -12.66
C PHE A 24 6.88 10.09 -13.01
N GLU A 25 6.72 11.30 -12.47
CA GLU A 25 5.61 12.21 -12.79
C GLU A 25 5.55 12.52 -14.29
N LEU A 26 6.69 12.89 -14.89
CA LEU A 26 6.78 13.16 -16.32
C LEU A 26 6.52 11.91 -17.18
N LEU A 27 6.88 10.71 -16.70
CA LEU A 27 6.59 9.46 -17.40
C LEU A 27 5.09 9.14 -17.39
N MET A 28 4.40 9.41 -16.28
CA MET A 28 2.95 9.21 -16.19
C MET A 28 2.18 10.23 -17.02
N GLU A 29 2.61 11.49 -17.02
CA GLU A 29 2.04 12.50 -17.91
C GLU A 29 2.23 12.10 -19.38
N ALA A 30 3.42 11.58 -19.74
CA ALA A 30 3.68 11.11 -21.10
C ALA A 30 2.82 9.90 -21.50
N ASP A 31 2.54 8.96 -20.58
CA ASP A 31 1.67 7.80 -20.82
C ASP A 31 0.18 8.19 -20.98
N GLN A 32 -0.23 9.31 -20.37
CA GLN A 32 -1.59 9.86 -20.49
C GLN A 32 -1.81 10.74 -21.73
N ILE A 33 -0.74 11.21 -22.40
CA ILE A 33 -0.85 11.97 -23.64
C ILE A 33 -1.17 11.00 -24.79
N GLY A 34 -2.41 11.07 -25.29
CA GLY A 34 -2.99 10.14 -26.26
C GLY A 34 -2.29 10.08 -27.63
N GLU A 35 -2.54 8.94 -28.30
CA GLU A 35 -2.05 8.48 -29.62
C GLU A 35 -0.54 8.68 -29.85
N MET A 36 0.27 7.88 -29.15
CA MET A 36 1.69 7.71 -29.50
C MET A 36 1.84 6.92 -30.80
N ASN A 37 2.67 7.44 -31.70
CA ASN A 37 3.06 6.75 -32.92
C ASN A 37 3.86 5.49 -32.55
N LEU A 38 3.96 4.52 -33.46
CA LEU A 38 4.72 3.29 -33.20
C LEU A 38 6.19 3.58 -32.80
N GLU A 39 6.78 4.62 -33.39
CA GLU A 39 8.15 5.09 -33.10
C GLU A 39 8.28 5.73 -31.72
N ASP A 40 7.28 6.52 -31.29
CA ASP A 40 7.27 7.13 -29.96
C ASP A 40 7.14 6.06 -28.87
N LYS A 41 6.36 5.01 -29.15
CA LYS A 41 6.19 3.88 -28.23
C LYS A 41 7.48 3.07 -28.07
N GLU A 42 8.18 2.82 -29.16
CA GLU A 42 9.47 2.12 -29.12
C GLU A 42 10.56 2.94 -28.41
N GLU A 43 10.59 4.26 -28.60
CA GLU A 43 11.53 5.14 -27.89
C GLU A 43 11.18 5.29 -26.40
N PHE A 44 9.89 5.33 -26.05
CA PHE A 44 9.46 5.29 -24.67
C PHE A 44 9.83 3.97 -23.98
N ASP A 45 9.62 2.83 -24.64
CA ASP A 45 10.02 1.52 -24.13
C ASP A 45 11.54 1.41 -23.96
N ARG A 46 12.32 1.96 -24.90
CA ARG A 46 13.78 2.02 -24.82
C ARG A 46 14.23 2.88 -23.64
N PHE A 47 13.61 4.05 -23.46
CA PHE A 47 13.87 4.93 -22.32
C PHE A 47 13.55 4.22 -21.00
N ASN A 48 12.38 3.58 -20.90
CA ASN A 48 11.91 2.93 -19.69
C ASN A 48 12.84 1.77 -19.27
N ARG A 49 13.31 0.97 -20.23
CA ARG A 49 14.31 -0.08 -19.97
C ARG A 49 15.63 0.49 -19.45
N THR A 50 16.10 1.59 -20.06
CA THR A 50 17.35 2.25 -19.67
C THR A 50 17.26 2.88 -18.28
N PHE A 51 16.11 3.48 -17.97
CA PHE A 51 15.82 4.08 -16.66
C PHE A 51 15.70 3.01 -15.57
N THR A 52 14.99 1.91 -15.87
CA THR A 52 14.86 0.76 -14.97
C THR A 52 16.22 0.17 -14.64
N ASP A 53 17.09 -0.06 -15.64
CA ASP A 53 18.46 -0.55 -15.43
C ASP A 53 19.29 0.42 -14.57
N MET A 54 19.16 1.73 -14.79
CA MET A 54 19.87 2.74 -14.00
C MET A 54 19.44 2.73 -12.52
N TYR A 55 18.12 2.74 -12.25
CA TYR A 55 17.60 2.76 -10.89
C TYR A 55 17.90 1.47 -10.11
N THR A 56 17.89 0.33 -10.80
CA THR A 56 18.11 -0.98 -10.17
C THR A 56 19.59 -1.31 -9.98
N HIS A 57 20.47 -0.93 -10.92
CA HIS A 57 21.85 -1.41 -10.95
C HIS A 57 22.93 -0.33 -10.85
N LYS A 58 22.62 0.98 -11.01
CA LYS A 58 23.65 2.04 -11.07
C LYS A 58 23.61 3.09 -9.96
N LEU A 59 22.55 3.16 -9.15
CA LEU A 59 22.44 4.14 -8.07
C LEU A 59 22.89 3.54 -6.72
N ASN A 60 24.03 4.00 -6.20
CA ASN A 60 24.63 3.47 -4.98
C ASN A 60 23.90 3.94 -3.70
N THR A 61 23.29 5.12 -3.72
CA THR A 61 22.47 5.65 -2.61
C THR A 61 21.19 4.86 -2.42
N VAL A 62 20.58 4.39 -3.51
CA VAL A 62 19.37 3.54 -3.51
C VAL A 62 19.67 2.13 -2.98
N GLN A 63 20.90 1.63 -3.16
CA GLN A 63 21.31 0.32 -2.65
C GLN A 63 21.76 0.33 -1.18
N ASN A 64 22.25 1.45 -0.65
CA ASN A 64 22.78 1.55 0.72
C ASN A 64 21.78 2.05 1.77
N ILE A 65 20.67 2.62 1.35
CA ILE A 65 19.55 2.95 2.22
C ILE A 65 18.45 1.97 1.84
N ASN A 66 17.63 1.56 2.81
CA ASN A 66 16.38 0.84 2.56
C ASN A 66 15.42 1.75 1.75
N ALA A 67 15.80 2.08 0.52
CA ALA A 67 15.07 2.80 -0.49
C ALA A 67 13.83 2.06 -1.03
N PRO A 68 13.58 0.75 -0.76
CA PRO A 68 12.24 0.21 -0.99
C PRO A 68 11.18 1.06 -0.28
N ILE A 69 11.46 1.57 0.92
CA ILE A 69 10.49 2.29 1.75
C ILE A 69 10.19 3.70 1.22
N MET A 70 11.16 4.41 0.64
CA MET A 70 10.94 5.76 0.12
C MET A 70 10.36 5.75 -1.28
N ALA A 71 10.76 4.78 -2.12
CA ALA A 71 10.09 4.53 -3.38
C ALA A 71 8.65 4.08 -3.14
N GLU A 72 8.39 3.15 -2.22
CA GLU A 72 7.04 2.70 -1.81
C GLU A 72 6.15 3.85 -1.33
N LYS A 73 6.72 4.81 -0.60
CA LYS A 73 6.00 6.02 -0.17
C LYS A 73 5.70 7.00 -1.31
N ILE A 74 6.63 7.18 -2.25
CA ILE A 74 6.42 7.99 -3.47
C ILE A 74 5.42 7.31 -4.41
N TRP A 75 5.43 5.98 -4.49
CA TRP A 75 4.41 5.17 -5.16
C TRP A 75 3.03 5.36 -4.52
N THR A 76 2.96 5.53 -3.20
CA THR A 76 1.70 5.74 -2.48
C THR A 76 1.05 7.06 -2.90
N ASP A 77 1.81 8.16 -2.93
CA ASP A 77 1.29 9.49 -3.25
C ASP A 77 0.94 9.67 -4.74
N ILE A 78 1.58 8.92 -5.63
CA ILE A 78 1.37 8.97 -7.08
C ILE A 78 0.21 8.03 -7.53
N SER A 79 -0.12 7.02 -6.72
CA SER A 79 -1.09 5.97 -7.06
C SER A 79 -2.57 6.36 -6.97
N GLU A 80 -2.89 7.57 -6.48
CA GLU A 80 -4.28 8.04 -6.34
C GLU A 80 -5.06 8.16 -7.66
N ALA A 81 -4.43 8.01 -8.84
CA ALA A 81 -5.10 8.27 -10.12
C ALA A 81 -5.13 7.12 -11.16
N ILE A 82 -4.42 6.00 -11.00
CA ILE A 82 -4.28 5.03 -12.11
C ILE A 82 -4.34 3.57 -11.61
N GLU A 83 -5.04 2.69 -12.32
CA GLU A 83 -4.94 1.23 -12.14
C GLU A 83 -3.49 0.77 -12.39
N ILE A 84 -2.69 0.55 -11.34
CA ILE A 84 -1.28 0.16 -11.47
C ILE A 84 -1.13 -1.38 -11.43
N GLU A 85 -0.67 -1.98 -12.53
CA GLU A 85 -0.14 -3.35 -12.52
C GLU A 85 1.33 -3.37 -12.08
N MET A 86 1.61 -3.82 -10.85
CA MET A 86 2.98 -4.08 -10.36
C MET A 86 3.33 -5.59 -10.39
N GLY A 87 3.99 -6.04 -11.46
CA GLY A 87 4.61 -7.38 -11.54
C GLY A 87 3.65 -8.58 -11.37
N GLU A 88 4.10 -9.67 -10.73
CA GLU A 88 3.29 -10.91 -10.57
C GLU A 88 2.10 -10.80 -9.60
N THR A 89 2.00 -9.72 -8.83
CA THR A 89 0.99 -9.57 -7.78
C THR A 89 -0.01 -8.48 -8.13
N LYS A 90 -1.00 -8.85 -8.93
CA LYS A 90 -2.15 -8.00 -9.28
C LYS A 90 -2.99 -7.71 -8.03
N PHE A 91 -3.21 -6.43 -7.73
CA PHE A 91 -4.20 -5.97 -6.77
C PHE A 91 -5.07 -4.88 -7.40
N THR A 92 -6.29 -4.75 -6.90
CA THR A 92 -7.26 -3.76 -7.35
C THR A 92 -7.62 -2.88 -6.16
N VAL A 93 -7.44 -1.58 -6.29
CA VAL A 93 -7.95 -0.61 -5.33
C VAL A 93 -9.46 -0.54 -5.52
N VAL A 94 -10.22 -0.94 -4.51
CA VAL A 94 -11.68 -0.98 -4.53
C VAL A 94 -12.25 0.36 -4.06
N GLU A 95 -11.63 0.94 -3.04
CA GLU A 95 -12.02 2.22 -2.47
C GLU A 95 -10.81 2.87 -1.83
N ASP A 96 -10.65 4.16 -2.08
CA ASP A 96 -9.64 5.01 -1.45
C ASP A 96 -10.30 6.33 -1.08
N ARG A 97 -10.44 6.58 0.21
CA ARG A 97 -11.13 7.75 0.75
C ARG A 97 -10.28 8.35 1.86
N ASP A 98 -10.18 9.67 1.86
CA ASP A 98 -9.36 10.41 2.82
C ASP A 98 -9.80 10.13 4.27
N GLY A 99 -8.84 9.97 5.17
CA GLY A 99 -9.09 9.62 6.57
C GLY A 99 -9.45 8.15 6.84
N HIS A 100 -9.37 7.26 5.85
CA HIS A 100 -9.67 5.84 5.99
C HIS A 100 -8.55 4.92 5.49
N ILE A 101 -8.62 3.65 5.87
CA ILE A 101 -7.70 2.63 5.36
C ILE A 101 -8.17 2.21 3.95
N PRO A 102 -7.31 2.30 2.91
CA PRO A 102 -7.69 1.95 1.55
C PRO A 102 -8.07 0.47 1.44
N LEU A 103 -9.15 0.20 0.70
CA LEU A 103 -9.64 -1.16 0.46
C LEU A 103 -8.97 -1.73 -0.78
N VAL A 104 -8.04 -2.65 -0.55
CA VAL A 104 -7.29 -3.31 -1.61
C VAL A 104 -7.75 -4.77 -1.76
N ARG A 105 -8.04 -5.19 -2.98
CA ARG A 105 -8.38 -6.57 -3.33
C ARG A 105 -7.19 -7.28 -3.96
N THR A 106 -6.75 -8.37 -3.36
CA THR A 106 -5.69 -9.23 -3.87
C THR A 106 -6.19 -10.68 -4.02
N LYS A 107 -5.42 -11.53 -4.71
CA LYS A 107 -5.71 -12.98 -4.75
C LYS A 107 -5.77 -13.61 -3.35
N GLN A 108 -5.01 -13.09 -2.38
CA GLN A 108 -5.04 -13.58 -1.00
C GLN A 108 -6.34 -13.15 -0.30
N VAL A 109 -6.77 -11.90 -0.51
CA VAL A 109 -8.08 -11.41 -0.02
C VAL A 109 -9.22 -12.26 -0.57
N ASP A 110 -9.20 -12.62 -1.86
CA ASP A 110 -10.18 -13.53 -2.47
C ASP A 110 -10.23 -14.90 -1.78
N GLN A 111 -9.07 -15.46 -1.43
CA GLN A 111 -8.99 -16.73 -0.70
C GLN A 111 -9.63 -16.61 0.69
N TYR A 112 -9.40 -15.51 1.41
CA TYR A 112 -10.02 -15.27 2.72
C TYR A 112 -11.53 -15.05 2.61
N ILE A 113 -12.00 -14.32 1.59
CA ILE A 113 -13.44 -14.17 1.30
C ILE A 113 -14.07 -15.55 1.10
N ASN A 114 -13.49 -16.39 0.23
CA ASN A 114 -13.97 -17.74 -0.03
C ASN A 114 -13.93 -18.62 1.24
N TYR A 115 -12.89 -18.50 2.05
CA TYR A 115 -12.77 -19.21 3.32
C TYR A 115 -13.89 -18.84 4.30
N PHE A 116 -14.15 -17.54 4.50
CA PHE A 116 -15.18 -17.07 5.42
C PHE A 116 -16.60 -17.28 4.90
N GLN A 117 -16.81 -17.41 3.59
CA GLN A 117 -18.09 -17.84 3.03
C GLN A 117 -18.38 -19.34 3.24
N THR A 118 -17.32 -20.15 3.40
CA THR A 118 -17.41 -21.61 3.51
C THR A 118 -17.03 -22.12 4.91
N LYS A 119 -15.78 -22.53 5.11
CA LYS A 119 -15.28 -23.19 6.33
C LYS A 119 -15.27 -22.26 7.55
N GLY A 120 -14.90 -21.00 7.34
CA GLY A 120 -14.80 -19.98 8.39
C GLY A 120 -16.13 -19.34 8.79
N ARG A 121 -17.23 -19.64 8.08
CA ARG A 121 -18.51 -18.92 8.21
C ARG A 121 -19.06 -18.86 9.63
N LYS A 122 -19.04 -19.98 10.36
CA LYS A 122 -19.55 -20.03 11.74
C LYS A 122 -18.77 -19.10 12.67
N GLN A 123 -17.44 -19.09 12.54
CA GLN A 123 -16.58 -18.25 13.36
C GLN A 123 -16.74 -16.77 12.99
N PHE A 124 -16.78 -16.47 11.70
CA PHE A 124 -17.01 -15.11 11.20
C PHE A 124 -18.34 -14.55 11.68
N GLN A 125 -19.41 -15.36 11.70
CA GLN A 125 -20.70 -14.94 12.24
C GLN A 125 -20.63 -14.54 13.72
N ILE A 126 -19.83 -15.24 14.54
CA ILE A 126 -19.62 -14.86 15.94
C ILE A 126 -18.96 -13.48 16.02
N TRP A 127 -17.98 -13.21 15.16
CA TRP A 127 -17.31 -11.92 15.08
C TRP A 127 -18.28 -10.81 14.65
N LEU A 128 -19.12 -11.04 13.64
CA LEU A 128 -20.16 -10.10 13.21
C LEU A 128 -21.18 -9.79 14.30
N ASN A 129 -21.61 -10.80 15.06
CA ASN A 129 -22.53 -10.61 16.18
C ASN A 129 -21.89 -9.72 17.28
N ARG A 130 -20.60 -9.89 17.54
CA ARG A 130 -19.86 -9.05 18.50
C ARG A 130 -19.58 -7.66 17.95
N TYR A 131 -19.32 -7.52 16.66
CA TYR A 131 -19.23 -6.22 16.00
C TYR A 131 -20.51 -5.41 16.20
N ALA A 132 -21.67 -6.01 15.94
CA ALA A 132 -22.96 -5.34 16.17
C ALA A 132 -23.14 -4.89 17.62
N LYS A 133 -22.59 -5.65 18.58
CA LYS A 133 -22.64 -5.32 20.01
C LYS A 133 -21.70 -4.17 20.40
N TYR A 134 -20.49 -4.12 19.85
CA TYR A 134 -19.44 -3.20 20.33
C TYR A 134 -19.19 -1.98 19.43
N ARG A 135 -19.65 -1.99 18.17
CA ARG A 135 -19.45 -0.86 17.25
C ARG A 135 -19.97 0.47 17.79
N GLY A 136 -21.12 0.46 18.50
CA GLY A 136 -21.70 1.67 19.07
C GLY A 136 -20.91 2.25 20.24
N LEU A 137 -19.97 1.49 20.82
CA LEU A 137 -19.02 1.96 21.82
C LEU A 137 -17.69 2.35 21.16
N ILE A 138 -17.19 1.53 20.24
CA ILE A 138 -15.84 1.68 19.68
C ILE A 138 -15.77 2.81 18.65
N LEU A 139 -16.75 2.90 17.73
CA LEU A 139 -16.70 3.89 16.65
C LEU A 139 -16.68 5.35 17.17
N PRO A 140 -17.51 5.73 18.16
CA PRO A 140 -17.44 7.09 18.71
C PRO A 140 -16.08 7.42 19.37
N ILE A 141 -15.41 6.43 19.97
CA ILE A 141 -14.08 6.61 20.57
C ILE A 141 -13.02 6.82 19.47
N LEU A 142 -13.10 6.05 18.39
CA LEU A 142 -12.19 6.24 17.25
C LEU A 142 -12.39 7.62 16.62
N GLU A 143 -13.64 8.04 16.43
CA GLU A 143 -13.99 9.36 15.91
C GLU A 143 -13.48 10.50 16.82
N GLU A 144 -13.64 10.39 18.15
CA GLU A 144 -13.11 11.35 19.13
C GLU A 144 -11.58 11.52 19.03
N HIS A 145 -10.88 10.47 18.61
CA HIS A 145 -9.43 10.46 18.43
C HIS A 145 -8.98 10.69 16.98
N GLU A 146 -9.88 11.10 16.09
CA GLU A 146 -9.58 11.32 14.66
C GLU A 146 -8.97 10.06 13.99
N MET A 147 -9.42 8.88 14.43
CA MET A 147 -8.94 7.59 13.95
C MET A 147 -9.90 6.95 12.93
N PRO A 148 -9.38 6.31 11.87
CA PRO A 148 -10.15 5.51 10.92
C PRO A 148 -11.09 4.50 11.60
N GLU A 149 -12.34 4.42 11.13
CA GLU A 149 -13.33 3.47 11.65
C GLU A 149 -12.91 2.01 11.44
N GLU A 150 -12.09 1.75 10.42
CA GLU A 150 -11.59 0.43 10.05
C GLU A 150 -10.74 -0.22 11.14
N PHE A 151 -10.22 0.54 12.12
CA PHE A 151 -9.47 -0.03 13.23
C PHE A 151 -10.29 -1.03 14.06
N ILE A 152 -11.62 -0.94 14.06
CA ILE A 152 -12.45 -1.96 14.70
C ILE A 152 -12.24 -3.36 14.09
N TYR A 153 -11.88 -3.46 12.81
CA TYR A 153 -11.60 -4.73 12.15
C TYR A 153 -10.25 -5.32 12.57
N LEU A 154 -9.29 -4.49 13.01
CA LEU A 154 -8.05 -4.98 13.63
C LEU A 154 -8.37 -5.78 14.91
N ALA A 155 -9.14 -5.20 15.82
CA ALA A 155 -9.61 -5.91 17.03
C ALA A 155 -10.45 -7.16 16.71
N MET A 156 -11.16 -7.15 15.59
CA MET A 156 -11.88 -8.33 15.09
C MET A 156 -10.93 -9.45 14.68
N ILE A 157 -9.84 -9.15 13.97
CA ILE A 157 -8.86 -10.16 13.54
C ILE A 157 -8.06 -10.68 14.74
N GLU A 158 -7.67 -9.80 15.67
CA GLU A 158 -6.83 -10.13 16.83
C GLU A 158 -7.52 -11.07 17.85
N SER A 159 -8.80 -10.81 18.15
CA SER A 159 -9.51 -11.53 19.23
C SER A 159 -10.93 -11.96 18.88
N GLY A 160 -11.43 -11.58 17.70
CA GLY A 160 -12.85 -11.66 17.39
C GLY A 160 -13.68 -10.74 18.27
N LEU A 161 -13.16 -9.55 18.63
CA LEU A 161 -13.77 -8.61 19.58
C LEU A 161 -14.10 -9.26 20.94
N ASN A 162 -13.20 -10.10 21.44
CA ASN A 162 -13.37 -10.76 22.72
C ASN A 162 -12.68 -9.96 23.84
N PRO A 163 -13.43 -9.32 24.76
CA PRO A 163 -12.82 -8.55 25.86
C PRO A 163 -12.08 -9.42 26.87
N LYS A 164 -12.30 -10.73 26.86
CA LYS A 164 -11.64 -11.70 27.74
C LYS A 164 -10.53 -12.50 27.03
N ALA A 165 -10.12 -12.09 25.83
CA ALA A 165 -9.03 -12.76 25.14
C ALA A 165 -7.71 -12.57 25.90
N TYR A 166 -6.95 -13.66 26.01
CA TYR A 166 -5.64 -13.66 26.65
C TYR A 166 -4.73 -14.62 25.89
N SER A 167 -3.55 -14.14 25.48
CA SER A 167 -2.58 -14.93 24.72
C SER A 167 -1.52 -15.56 25.63
N LYS A 168 -0.80 -16.54 25.09
CA LYS A 168 0.37 -17.13 25.76
C LYS A 168 1.53 -16.14 25.92
N ALA A 169 1.55 -15.08 25.11
CA ALA A 169 2.56 -14.02 25.13
C ALA A 169 2.14 -12.82 26.00
N ASN A 170 1.15 -13.01 26.89
CA ASN A 170 0.60 -11.99 27.79
C ASN A 170 -0.17 -10.84 27.13
N ALA A 171 -0.54 -10.97 25.85
CA ALA A 171 -1.43 -10.02 25.20
C ALA A 171 -2.88 -10.20 25.70
N SER A 172 -3.60 -9.12 25.98
CA SER A 172 -4.92 -9.16 26.62
C SER A 172 -5.96 -8.25 25.96
N GLY A 173 -7.24 -8.62 26.11
CA GLY A 173 -8.39 -7.85 25.67
C GLY A 173 -8.65 -7.90 24.17
N MET A 174 -9.57 -7.05 23.71
CA MET A 174 -10.02 -7.07 22.31
C MET A 174 -8.90 -6.77 21.31
N TRP A 175 -7.95 -5.93 21.71
CA TRP A 175 -6.85 -5.43 20.90
C TRP A 175 -5.56 -6.24 21.05
N GLN A 176 -5.52 -7.20 21.98
CA GLN A 176 -4.30 -7.96 22.29
C GLN A 176 -3.10 -7.05 22.62
N PHE A 177 -3.31 -6.07 23.51
CA PHE A 177 -2.21 -5.24 24.04
C PHE A 177 -1.39 -6.00 25.07
N ILE A 178 -0.09 -5.69 25.15
CA ILE A 178 0.89 -6.28 26.08
C ILE A 178 1.03 -5.38 27.32
#